data_AF-A0A7W7IKY4-F1
#
_entry.id   AF-A0A7W7IKY4-F1
#
_cell.length_a   1.000
_cell.length_b   1.000
_cell.length_c   1.000
_cell.angle_alpha   90.00
_cell.angle_beta   90.00
_cell.angle_gamma   90.00
#
_symmetry.space_group_name_H-M   'P 1'
#
loop_
_entity.id
_entity.type
_entity.pdbx_description
1 polymer ?
#
loop_
_entity_poly.entity_id
_entity_poly.type
_entity_poly.pdbx_seq_one_letter_code
_entity_poly.pdbx_strand_id
1 'polypeptide(L)' 'MTKRPGISPADRLLTVAEAAEYLNTSERFPRRLIEERRIRFVRVGRFVRIPESALREFVASGLVEPVTLRFRSPRRAA' A
#
# COMPACT_ATOMS: atom_id res chain seq x y z
N MET A 1 4.00 17.22 14.99
CA MET A 1 3.09 16.19 15.57
C MET A 1 2.88 15.08 14.54
N THR A 2 3.93 14.32 14.24
CA THR A 2 3.89 13.23 13.26
C THR A 2 3.14 12.04 13.86
N LYS A 3 1.95 11.77 13.33
CA LYS A 3 1.11 10.63 13.71
C LYS A 3 1.98 9.38 13.60
N ARG A 4 2.29 8.72 14.72
CA ARG A 4 2.98 7.43 14.70
C ARG A 4 2.22 6.52 13.73
N PRO A 5 2.88 5.81 12.79
CA PRO A 5 2.23 4.80 11.96
C PRO A 5 1.93 3.58 12.82
N GLY A 6 1.06 3.76 13.81
CA GLY A 6 0.49 2.74 14.66
C GLY A 6 -0.89 2.42 14.13
N ILE A 7 -1.26 1.15 14.17
CA ILE A 7 -2.62 0.69 13.88
C ILE A 7 -3.55 1.47 14.80
N SER A 8 -4.38 2.36 14.24
CA SER A 8 -5.35 3.07 15.06
C SER A 8 -6.41 2.06 15.48
N PRO A 9 -6.91 2.05 16.73
CA PRO A 9 -7.97 1.13 17.13
C PRO A 9 -9.27 1.33 16.34
N ALA A 10 -9.41 2.47 15.66
CA ALA A 10 -10.47 2.77 14.70
C ALA A 10 -10.16 2.36 13.24
N ASP A 11 -8.97 1.80 12.95
CA ASP A 11 -8.66 1.33 11.60
C ASP A 11 -9.53 0.12 11.25
N ARG A 12 -10.08 0.16 10.04
CA ARG A 12 -10.83 -0.96 9.50
C ARG A 12 -9.89 -2.15 9.27
N LEU A 13 -10.25 -3.29 9.83
CA LEU A 13 -9.53 -4.55 9.70
C LEU A 13 -10.11 -5.38 8.56
N LEU A 14 -9.39 -5.41 7.45
CA LEU A 14 -9.76 -6.13 6.23
C LEU A 14 -9.35 -7.61 6.33
N THR A 15 -10.14 -8.47 5.71
CA THR A 15 -9.76 -9.84 5.38
C THR A 15 -8.74 -9.88 4.25
N VAL A 16 -8.16 -11.05 3.99
CA VAL A 16 -7.28 -11.28 2.83
C VAL A 16 -8.02 -11.03 1.52
N ALA A 17 -9.29 -11.44 1.42
CA ALA A 17 -10.13 -11.21 0.25
C ALA A 17 -10.41 -9.71 0.03
N GLU A 18 -10.85 -8.99 1.08
CA GLU A 18 -11.08 -7.55 1.00
C GLU A 18 -9.80 -6.76 0.68
N ALA A 19 -8.64 -7.19 1.20
CA ALA A 19 -7.36 -6.59 0.84
C ALA A 19 -6.98 -6.83 -0.64
N ALA A 20 -7.34 -8.00 -1.17
CA ALA A 20 -7.14 -8.32 -2.59
C ALA A 20 -8.01 -7.41 -3.47
N GLU A 21 -9.29 -7.24 -3.11
CA GLU A 21 -10.22 -6.31 -3.76
C GLU A 21 -9.70 -4.87 -3.68
N TYR A 22 -9.23 -4.43 -2.50
CA TYR A 22 -8.70 -3.08 -2.30
C TYR A 22 -7.52 -2.76 -3.22
N LEU A 23 -6.61 -3.73 -3.39
CA LEU A 23 -5.44 -3.59 -4.26
C LEU A 23 -5.75 -3.91 -5.72
N ASN A 24 -6.98 -4.33 -6.04
CA ASN A 24 -7.38 -4.86 -7.34
C ASN A 24 -6.44 -5.99 -7.83
N THR A 25 -6.10 -6.91 -6.93
CA THR A 25 -5.22 -8.06 -7.17
C THR A 25 -5.90 -9.38 -6.77
N SER A 26 -5.27 -10.53 -7.04
CA SER A 26 -5.73 -11.82 -6.54
C SER A 26 -5.33 -12.04 -5.07
N GLU A 27 -6.06 -12.89 -4.34
CA GLU A 27 -5.74 -13.25 -2.94
C GLU A 27 -4.31 -13.77 -2.71
N ARG A 28 -3.68 -14.33 -3.75
CA ARG A 28 -2.28 -14.79 -3.66
C ARG A 28 -1.34 -13.64 -3.34
N PHE A 29 -1.64 -12.43 -3.81
CA PHE A 29 -0.78 -11.28 -3.62
C PHE A 29 -0.77 -10.78 -2.16
N PRO A 30 -1.91 -10.51 -1.50
CA PRO A 30 -1.91 -10.21 -0.07
C PRO A 30 -1.31 -11.33 0.79
N ARG A 31 -1.53 -12.62 0.46
CA ARG A 31 -0.88 -13.75 1.18
C ARG A 31 0.63 -13.67 1.08
N ARG A 32 1.17 -13.44 -0.13
CA ARG A 32 2.60 -13.25 -0.35
C ARG A 32 3.15 -12.05 0.42
N LEU A 33 2.43 -10.93 0.47
CA LEU A 33 2.82 -9.76 1.25
C LEU A 33 2.90 -10.05 2.76
N ILE A 34 2.00 -10.90 3.28
CA ILE A 34 2.02 -11.35 4.68
C ILE A 34 3.22 -12.27 4.93
N GLU A 35 3.44 -13.25 4.06
CA GLU A 35 4.56 -14.21 4.17
C GLU A 35 5.93 -13.50 4.11
N GLU A 36 6.10 -12.56 3.18
CA GLU A 36 7.30 -11.72 3.06
C GLU A 36 7.37 -10.63 4.15
N ARG A 37 6.36 -10.49 5.00
CA ARG A 37 6.23 -9.45 6.05
C ARG A 37 6.38 -8.02 5.52
N ARG A 38 5.92 -7.76 4.29
CA ARG A 38 5.98 -6.42 3.64
C ARG A 38 4.86 -5.49 4.09
N ILE A 39 3.83 -6.03 4.74
CA ILE A 39 2.73 -5.28 5.34
C ILE A 39 2.53 -5.67 6.80
N ARG A 40 1.98 -4.75 7.58
CA ARG A 40 1.55 -5.03 8.96
C ARG A 40 0.26 -5.85 8.93
N PHE A 41 0.14 -6.83 9.81
CA PHE A 41 -1.06 -7.65 9.97
C PHE A 41 -1.32 -7.95 11.45
N VAL A 42 -2.57 -8.24 11.76
CA VAL A 42 -3.03 -8.65 13.09
C VAL A 42 -3.50 -10.10 13.01
N ARG A 43 -3.01 -10.94 13.93
CA ARG A 43 -3.54 -12.29 14.11
C ARG A 43 -4.67 -12.25 15.13
N VAL A 44 -5.86 -12.68 14.70
CA VAL A 44 -7.04 -12.84 15.55
C VAL A 44 -7.36 -14.34 15.58
N GLY A 45 -6.70 -15.05 16.51
CA GLY A 45 -6.73 -16.52 16.54
C GLY A 45 -6.17 -17.11 15.23
N ARG A 46 -6.99 -17.90 14.53
CA ARG A 46 -6.64 -18.47 13.21
C ARG A 46 -6.81 -17.49 12.05
N PHE A 47 -7.47 -16.36 12.26
CA PHE A 47 -7.77 -15.40 11.21
C PHE A 47 -6.69 -14.33 11.13
N VAL A 48 -6.29 -13.99 9.91
CA VAL A 48 -5.40 -12.87 9.64
C VAL A 48 -6.24 -11.68 9.22
N ARG A 49 -6.00 -10.53 9.85
CA ARG A 49 -6.64 -9.25 9.56
C ARG A 49 -5.58 -8.24 9.14
N ILE A 50 -5.85 -7.50 8.09
CA ILE A 50 -4.96 -6.50 7.53
C ILE A 50 -5.57 -5.13 7.81
N PRO A 51 -4.90 -4.26 8.59
CA PRO A 51 -5.39 -2.91 8.79
C PRO A 51 -5.33 -2.12 7.48
N GLU A 52 -6.38 -1.38 7.16
CA GLU A 52 -6.47 -0.57 5.94
C GLU A 52 -5.30 0.43 5.83
N SER A 53 -4.88 1.02 6.95
CA SER A 53 -3.72 1.91 7.00
C SER A 53 -2.42 1.27 6.52
N ALA A 54 -2.21 -0.03 6.77
CA ALA A 54 -1.03 -0.74 6.28
C ALA A 54 -1.06 -0.93 4.77
N LEU A 55 -2.24 -1.12 4.16
CA LEU A 55 -2.36 -1.15 2.70
C LEU A 55 -2.10 0.22 2.09
N ARG A 56 -2.64 1.28 2.70
CA ARG A 56 -2.38 2.66 2.24
C ARG A 56 -0.89 3.01 2.31
N GLU A 57 -0.21 2.63 3.39
CA GLU A 57 1.24 2.80 3.54
C GLU A 57 2.01 1.98 2.50
N PHE A 58 1.59 0.74 2.24
CA PHE A 58 2.20 -0.10 1.22
C PHE A 58 2.09 0.55 -0.16
N VAL A 59 0.90 0.99 -0.54
CA VAL A 59 0.66 1.72 -1.79
C VAL A 59 1.54 2.97 -1.84
N ALA A 60 1.52 3.80 -0.79
CA ALA A 60 2.33 5.02 -0.71
C ALA A 60 3.84 4.74 -0.86
N SER A 61 4.34 3.66 -0.27
CA SER A 61 5.75 3.25 -0.38
C SER A 61 6.13 2.71 -1.76
N GLY A 62 5.15 2.19 -2.51
CA GLY A 62 5.31 1.66 -3.85
C GLY A 62 4.96 2.66 -4.97
N LEU A 63 4.58 3.89 -4.61
CA LEU A 63 4.32 4.95 -5.61
C LEU A 63 5.63 5.31 -6.31
N VAL A 64 5.66 5.07 -7.62
CA VAL A 64 6.74 5.54 -8.48
C VAL A 64 6.30 6.87 -9.08
N GLU A 65 6.99 7.95 -8.70
CA GLU A 65 6.72 9.27 -9.26
C GLU A 65 6.96 9.28 -10.77
N PRO A 66 6.04 9.87 -11.56
CA PRO A 66 6.19 9.93 -13.00
C PRO A 66 7.46 10.72 -13.36
N VAL A 67 8.25 10.18 -14.29
CA VAL A 67 9.43 10.87 -14.79
C VAL A 67 8.99 12.09 -15.58
N THR A 68 9.16 13.27 -14.99
CA THR A 68 8.96 14.54 -15.72
C THR A 68 10.13 14.72 -16.68
N LEU A 69 9.97 14.28 -17.92
CA LEU A 69 10.88 14.68 -18.99
C LEU A 69 10.69 16.18 -19.20
N ARG A 70 11.63 16.98 -18.68
CA ARG A 70 11.71 18.40 -19.04
C ARG A 70 12.05 18.45 -20.52
N PHE A 71 11.03 18.56 -21.37
CA PHE A 71 11.21 18.91 -22.77
C PHE A 71 11.91 20.26 -22.81
N ARG A 72 13.20 20.25 -23.14
CA ARG A 72 13.95 21.46 -23.44
C ARG A 72 13.38 21.98 -24.75
N SER A 73 12.57 23.03 -24.70
CA SER A 73 12.09 23.69 -25.91
C SER A 73 13.30 23.96 -26.82
N PRO A 74 13.25 23.57 -28.10
CA PRO A 74 14.33 23.93 -29.01
C PRO A 74 14.40 25.46 -29.06
N ARG A 75 15.59 25.99 -28.86
CA ARG A 75 15.87 27.41 -29.08
C ARG A 75 15.48 27.71 -30.52
N ARG A 76 14.41 28.48 -30.72
CA ARG A 76 14.09 29.06 -32.03
C ARG A 76 15.28 29.94 -32.42
N ALA A 77 15.99 29.54 -33.46
CA ALA A 77 16.92 30.41 -34.17
C ALA A 77 16.08 31.37 -35.02
N ALA A 78 16.39 32.66 -34.90
CA ALA A 78 15.91 33.72 -35.77
C ALA A 78 17.00 34.02 -36.82
#